data_AF-A0A232LUA5-F1
#
_entry.id   AF-A0A232LUA5-F1
#
_cell.length_a   1.000
_cell.length_b   1.000
_cell.length_c   1.000
_cell.angle_alpha   90.00
_cell.angle_beta   90.00
_cell.angle_gamma   90.00
#
_symmetry.space_group_name_H-M   'P 1'
#
loop_
_entity.id
_entity.type
_entity.pdbx_description
1 polymer ?
#
loop_
_entity_poly.entity_id
_entity_poly.type
_entity_poly.pdbx_seq_one_letter_code
_entity_poly.pdbx_strand_id
1 'polypeptide(L)'
;MARLSFLFVSCLALLLEVVNASSAVIDLIPSNFDKVVLKSGKPALVEFFAPWCGHCKSLAPVYEELAQTFSFASDKVAIAKMDADEHKSVASKYGVQGFPTLKFFDGKSDKPQDYEGGRDLESLSAFITEKTGVRPRGVMKEPSYVQMLTDSTFDKEIGGDKHVLVAFTAPWCGHCKQLAPIWESLAKDFVRDSDIVIAKVDCDAENSKSTAKEQDVTGYPTIKFFPKGSKEPLPYQEGRNAEDIVAFLQSKTGTHRTVGGGLGDKAGIVDALNSLVIEHVPKKNFAKLALEVQKSAKNIQDQYAQYYVKVTEKLGKNEGYVATESARLKRILEKGGLAPEKVDDLVSRSNILRQFLSEDTVKEEL
;
A
#
# COMPACT_ATOMS: atom_id res chain seq x y z
N MET A 1 -57.80 17.88 8.08
CA MET A 1 -56.56 17.96 7.30
C MET A 1 -55.37 17.76 8.24
N ALA A 2 -54.96 16.52 8.44
CA ALA A 2 -53.80 16.18 9.26
C ALA A 2 -52.53 16.22 8.38
N ARG A 3 -51.56 17.06 8.76
CA ARG A 3 -50.27 17.15 8.07
C ARG A 3 -49.32 16.09 8.63
N LEU A 4 -48.91 15.17 7.77
CA LEU A 4 -47.96 14.11 8.05
C LEU A 4 -46.54 14.66 7.78
N SER A 5 -45.77 14.89 8.84
CA SER A 5 -44.37 15.34 8.76
C SER A 5 -43.46 14.13 8.52
N PHE A 6 -42.91 14.00 7.31
CA PHE A 6 -41.86 13.04 6.99
C PHE A 6 -40.51 13.56 7.48
N LEU A 7 -39.92 12.88 8.48
CA LEU A 7 -38.51 13.02 8.85
C LEU A 7 -37.69 12.07 7.96
N PHE A 8 -36.99 12.64 6.96
CA PHE A 8 -35.93 11.94 6.24
C PHE A 8 -34.67 11.91 7.13
N VAL A 9 -34.43 10.79 7.79
CA VAL A 9 -33.12 10.49 8.39
C VAL A 9 -32.23 9.90 7.30
N SER A 10 -31.35 10.74 6.74
CA SER A 10 -30.30 10.30 5.83
C SER A 10 -29.26 9.51 6.63
N CYS A 11 -29.25 8.19 6.45
CA CYS A 11 -28.25 7.30 7.03
C CYS A 11 -27.03 7.30 6.09
N LEU A 12 -26.03 8.13 6.41
CA LEU A 12 -24.75 8.15 5.72
C LEU A 12 -23.95 6.91 6.16
N ALA A 13 -24.04 5.84 5.39
CA ALA A 13 -23.21 4.66 5.58
C ALA A 13 -21.76 5.01 5.21
N LEU A 14 -20.89 5.09 6.23
CA LEU A 14 -19.45 5.07 6.07
C LEU A 14 -19.05 3.70 5.50
N LEU A 15 -18.75 3.66 4.21
CA LEU A 15 -18.02 2.56 3.59
C LEU A 15 -16.58 2.62 4.11
N LEU A 16 -16.25 1.73 5.05
CA LEU A 16 -14.87 1.38 5.37
C LEU A 16 -14.31 0.64 4.15
N GLU A 17 -13.46 1.32 3.38
CA GLU A 17 -12.64 0.65 2.38
C GLU A 17 -11.61 -0.20 3.11
N VAL A 18 -11.91 -1.50 3.19
CA VAL A 18 -10.94 -2.50 3.63
C VAL A 18 -9.84 -2.53 2.59
N VAL A 19 -8.66 -2.04 2.96
CA VAL A 19 -7.42 -2.18 2.20
C VAL A 19 -7.22 -3.66 1.84
N ASN A 20 -7.55 -4.02 0.60
CA ASN A 20 -7.30 -5.34 0.08
C ASN A 20 -5.80 -5.47 -0.18
N ALA A 21 -5.09 -6.16 0.72
CA ALA A 21 -3.91 -6.88 0.29
C ALA A 21 -4.32 -7.77 -0.89
N SER A 22 -3.61 -7.69 -2.02
CA SER A 22 -3.89 -8.50 -3.20
C SER A 22 -3.89 -9.99 -2.80
N SER A 23 -5.06 -10.64 -2.85
CA SER A 23 -5.19 -12.07 -2.57
C SER A 23 -4.33 -12.88 -3.56
N ALA A 24 -3.63 -13.89 -3.05
CA ALA A 24 -2.89 -14.86 -3.85
C ALA A 24 -3.82 -15.89 -4.51
N VAL A 25 -5.06 -16.01 -4.02
CA VAL A 25 -6.09 -16.88 -4.62
C VAL A 25 -6.65 -16.21 -5.87
N ILE A 26 -6.68 -16.94 -6.98
CA ILE A 26 -7.22 -16.42 -8.23
C ILE A 26 -8.75 -16.37 -8.16
N ASP A 27 -9.32 -15.17 -8.28
CA ASP A 27 -10.76 -14.98 -8.43
C ASP A 27 -11.22 -15.41 -9.83
N LEU A 28 -12.01 -16.47 -9.88
CA LEU A 28 -12.65 -16.96 -11.08
C LEU A 28 -14.02 -16.33 -11.25
N ILE A 29 -14.27 -15.90 -12.48
CA ILE A 29 -15.56 -15.46 -13.01
C ILE A 29 -15.80 -16.19 -14.34
N PRO A 30 -17.03 -16.23 -14.86
CA PRO A 30 -17.34 -16.98 -16.07
C PRO A 30 -16.44 -16.62 -17.28
N SER A 31 -16.01 -15.37 -17.38
CA SER A 31 -15.16 -14.90 -18.48
C SER A 31 -13.70 -15.34 -18.42
N ASN A 32 -13.18 -15.73 -17.24
CA ASN A 32 -11.80 -16.17 -17.08
C ASN A 32 -11.66 -17.67 -16.73
N PHE A 33 -12.74 -18.35 -16.32
CA PHE A 33 -12.72 -19.74 -15.86
C PHE A 33 -12.04 -20.67 -16.86
N ASP A 34 -12.51 -20.69 -18.11
CA ASP A 34 -11.97 -21.56 -19.15
C ASP A 34 -10.48 -21.30 -19.41
N LYS A 35 -10.07 -20.03 -19.38
CA LYS A 35 -8.68 -19.65 -19.63
C LYS A 35 -7.76 -20.13 -18.51
N VAL A 36 -8.19 -19.97 -17.26
CA VAL A 36 -7.37 -20.28 -16.07
C VAL A 36 -7.38 -21.77 -15.75
N VAL A 37 -8.56 -22.41 -15.83
CA VAL A 37 -8.78 -23.78 -15.34
C VAL A 37 -8.67 -24.82 -16.46
N LEU A 38 -9.25 -24.57 -17.63
CA LEU A 38 -9.39 -25.60 -18.68
C LEU A 38 -8.32 -25.52 -19.77
N LYS A 39 -7.90 -24.30 -20.14
CA LYS A 39 -7.02 -24.04 -21.30
C LYS A 39 -5.59 -23.64 -20.91
N SER A 40 -5.31 -23.52 -19.62
CA SER A 40 -3.98 -23.12 -19.13
C SER A 40 -2.94 -24.24 -19.28
N GLY A 41 -3.38 -25.50 -19.43
CA GLY A 41 -2.52 -26.69 -19.43
C GLY A 41 -1.93 -27.01 -18.05
N LYS A 42 -2.40 -26.34 -17.00
CA LYS A 42 -1.88 -26.46 -15.63
C LYS A 42 -2.98 -27.01 -14.72
N PRO A 43 -2.64 -27.86 -13.74
CA PRO A 43 -3.59 -28.27 -12.73
C PRO A 43 -4.11 -27.10 -11.91
N ALA A 44 -5.39 -27.15 -11.52
CA ALA A 44 -6.04 -26.12 -10.72
C ALA A 44 -6.86 -26.74 -9.58
N LEU A 45 -6.65 -26.28 -8.35
CA LEU A 45 -7.58 -26.52 -7.25
C LEU A 45 -8.55 -25.33 -7.17
N VAL A 46 -9.85 -25.61 -7.31
CA VAL A 46 -10.90 -24.59 -7.37
C VAL A 46 -11.85 -24.74 -6.17
N GLU A 47 -11.99 -23.68 -5.39
CA GLU A 47 -13.01 -23.54 -4.37
C GLU A 47 -14.28 -22.92 -4.94
N PHE A 48 -15.37 -23.67 -4.88
CA PHE A 48 -16.71 -23.16 -5.14
C PHE A 48 -17.33 -22.75 -3.81
N PHE A 49 -17.49 -21.46 -3.58
CA PHE A 49 -17.93 -20.88 -2.30
C PHE A 49 -19.21 -20.04 -2.46
N ALA A 50 -19.77 -19.60 -1.33
CA ALA A 50 -20.80 -18.57 -1.28
C ALA A 50 -20.48 -17.55 -0.16
N PRO A 51 -20.68 -16.23 -0.36
CA PRO A 51 -20.24 -15.20 0.60
C PRO A 51 -20.93 -15.29 1.97
N TRP A 52 -22.13 -15.85 2.02
CA TRP A 52 -22.92 -16.02 3.25
C TRP A 52 -22.57 -17.31 4.01
N CYS A 53 -21.79 -18.22 3.43
CA CYS A 53 -21.49 -19.51 4.04
C CYS A 53 -20.42 -19.39 5.13
N GLY A 54 -20.78 -19.74 6.38
CA GLY A 54 -19.86 -19.71 7.52
C GLY A 54 -18.63 -20.60 7.34
N HIS A 55 -18.79 -21.81 6.80
CA HIS A 55 -17.67 -22.72 6.54
C HIS A 55 -16.71 -22.21 5.46
N CYS A 56 -17.21 -21.46 4.46
CA CYS A 56 -16.35 -20.80 3.47
C CYS A 56 -15.51 -19.70 4.12
N LYS A 57 -16.13 -18.88 5.00
CA LYS A 57 -15.41 -17.85 5.76
C LYS A 57 -14.31 -18.43 6.64
N SER A 58 -14.53 -19.61 7.23
CA SER A 58 -13.51 -20.32 8.01
C SER A 58 -12.37 -20.89 7.14
N LEU A 59 -12.66 -21.33 5.92
CA LEU A 59 -11.66 -21.85 4.99
C LEU A 59 -10.83 -20.75 4.32
N ALA A 60 -11.44 -19.60 4.03
CA ALA A 60 -10.81 -18.48 3.32
C ALA A 60 -9.36 -18.14 3.79
N PRO A 61 -9.05 -17.98 5.09
CA PRO A 61 -7.68 -17.68 5.52
C PRO A 61 -6.70 -18.84 5.24
N VAL A 62 -7.13 -20.09 5.38
CA VAL A 62 -6.29 -21.27 5.10
C VAL A 62 -6.06 -21.41 3.60
N TYR A 63 -7.10 -21.14 2.79
CA TYR A 63 -7.02 -21.21 1.33
C TYR A 63 -6.14 -20.09 0.75
N GLU A 64 -6.14 -18.92 1.38
CA GLU A 64 -5.21 -17.83 1.10
C GLU A 64 -3.76 -18.24 1.41
N GLU A 65 -3.52 -18.83 2.58
CA GLU A 65 -2.19 -19.33 2.97
C GLU A 65 -1.69 -20.44 2.02
N LEU A 66 -2.61 -21.31 1.57
CA LEU A 66 -2.33 -22.32 0.55
C LEU A 66 -1.88 -21.68 -0.76
N ALA A 67 -2.63 -20.70 -1.27
CA ALA A 67 -2.28 -20.00 -2.49
C ALA A 67 -0.90 -19.31 -2.38
N GLN A 68 -0.59 -18.72 -1.24
CA GLN A 68 0.72 -18.11 -0.99
C GLN A 68 1.85 -19.14 -0.96
N THR A 69 1.61 -20.32 -0.36
CA THR A 69 2.55 -21.45 -0.29
C THR A 69 2.94 -22.00 -1.67
N PHE A 70 2.06 -21.86 -2.66
CA PHE A 70 2.27 -22.28 -4.05
C PHE A 70 2.52 -21.11 -5.03
N SER A 71 2.55 -19.86 -4.56
CA SER A 71 2.70 -18.66 -5.40
C SER A 71 3.96 -18.67 -6.27
N PHE A 72 5.06 -19.21 -5.75
CA PHE A 72 6.34 -19.38 -6.46
C PHE A 72 6.25 -20.32 -7.68
N ALA A 73 5.18 -21.11 -7.77
CA ALA A 73 4.90 -22.09 -8.80
C ALA A 73 3.56 -21.82 -9.50
N SER A 74 3.14 -20.54 -9.57
CA SER A 74 1.95 -20.09 -10.31
C SER A 74 2.01 -20.42 -11.81
N ASP A 75 3.19 -20.71 -12.35
CA ASP A 75 3.39 -21.25 -13.68
C ASP A 75 3.06 -22.76 -13.80
N LYS A 76 2.88 -23.46 -12.68
CA LYS A 76 2.70 -24.93 -12.62
C LYS A 76 1.39 -25.37 -11.98
N VAL A 77 0.85 -24.62 -11.01
CA VAL A 77 -0.41 -24.94 -10.34
C VAL A 77 -1.21 -23.67 -10.07
N ALA A 78 -2.53 -23.74 -10.23
CA ALA A 78 -3.44 -22.65 -9.91
C ALA A 78 -4.24 -22.97 -8.64
N ILE A 79 -4.28 -22.03 -7.69
CA ILE A 79 -5.18 -22.06 -6.54
C ILE A 79 -6.20 -20.95 -6.75
N ALA A 80 -7.46 -21.32 -6.89
CA ALA A 80 -8.50 -20.44 -7.37
C ALA A 80 -9.81 -20.62 -6.62
N LYS A 81 -10.67 -19.61 -6.64
CA LYS A 81 -12.00 -19.64 -6.04
C LYS A 81 -13.04 -19.01 -6.97
N MET A 82 -14.29 -19.43 -6.85
CA MET A 82 -15.42 -18.88 -7.61
C MET A 82 -16.64 -18.76 -6.71
N ASP A 83 -17.31 -17.60 -6.75
CA ASP A 83 -18.63 -17.47 -6.15
C ASP A 83 -19.64 -18.29 -6.96
N ALA A 84 -20.01 -19.43 -6.40
CA ALA A 84 -20.91 -20.38 -7.02
C ALA A 84 -22.39 -20.07 -6.75
N ASP A 85 -22.70 -19.19 -5.79
CA ASP A 85 -24.05 -18.66 -5.59
C ASP A 85 -24.34 -17.55 -6.62
N GLU A 86 -23.34 -16.73 -6.97
CA GLU A 86 -23.46 -15.79 -8.10
C GLU A 86 -23.44 -16.51 -9.46
N HIS A 87 -22.55 -17.51 -9.63
CA HIS A 87 -22.30 -18.17 -10.91
C HIS A 87 -22.84 -19.62 -10.98
N LYS A 88 -24.14 -19.79 -10.65
CA LYS A 88 -24.81 -21.10 -10.53
C LYS A 88 -24.73 -21.99 -11.77
N SER A 89 -24.72 -21.41 -12.96
CA SER A 89 -24.63 -22.15 -14.23
C SER A 89 -23.28 -22.88 -14.38
N VAL A 90 -22.18 -22.22 -14.01
CA VAL A 90 -20.84 -22.82 -14.01
C VAL A 90 -20.74 -23.86 -12.89
N ALA A 91 -21.23 -23.54 -11.70
CA ALA A 91 -21.22 -24.46 -10.55
C ALA A 91 -22.01 -25.75 -10.83
N SER A 92 -23.18 -25.64 -11.45
CA SER A 92 -24.05 -26.77 -11.80
C SER A 92 -23.42 -27.69 -12.84
N LYS A 93 -22.65 -27.15 -13.81
CA LYS A 93 -21.90 -27.94 -14.80
C LYS A 93 -20.94 -28.93 -14.15
N TYR A 94 -20.36 -28.56 -13.01
CA TYR A 94 -19.42 -29.40 -12.26
C TYR A 94 -20.06 -30.12 -11.07
N GLY A 95 -21.40 -30.10 -10.96
CA GLY A 95 -22.13 -30.83 -9.91
C GLY A 95 -21.95 -30.27 -8.50
N VAL A 96 -21.72 -28.96 -8.36
CA VAL A 96 -21.63 -28.31 -7.03
C VAL A 96 -23.03 -28.22 -6.41
N GLN A 97 -23.23 -28.89 -5.28
CA GLN A 97 -24.52 -28.95 -4.56
C GLN A 97 -24.51 -28.28 -3.18
N GLY A 98 -23.33 -27.89 -2.69
CA GLY A 98 -23.15 -27.27 -1.39
C GLY A 98 -21.81 -26.55 -1.28
N PHE A 99 -21.60 -25.82 -0.19
CA PHE A 99 -20.43 -24.96 -0.01
C PHE A 99 -19.69 -25.21 1.31
N PRO A 100 -18.35 -25.07 1.34
CA PRO A 100 -17.48 -25.01 0.17
C PRO A 100 -17.38 -26.39 -0.50
N THR A 101 -17.27 -26.41 -1.83
CA THR A 101 -16.91 -27.61 -2.62
C THR A 101 -15.57 -27.36 -3.29
N LEU A 102 -14.60 -28.25 -3.07
CA LEU A 102 -13.26 -28.17 -3.65
C LEU A 102 -13.15 -29.18 -4.81
N LYS A 103 -12.71 -28.71 -5.98
CA LYS A 103 -12.54 -29.55 -7.18
C LYS A 103 -11.16 -29.36 -7.78
N PHE A 104 -10.52 -30.47 -8.13
CA PHE A 104 -9.21 -30.48 -8.75
C PHE A 104 -9.32 -30.77 -10.24
N PHE A 105 -8.84 -29.86 -11.05
CA PHE A 105 -8.70 -30.00 -12.50
C PHE A 105 -7.26 -30.36 -12.81
N ASP A 106 -7.02 -31.40 -13.61
CA ASP A 106 -5.67 -31.90 -13.90
C ASP A 106 -4.94 -31.12 -15.01
N GLY A 107 -5.60 -30.11 -15.59
CA GLY A 107 -5.09 -29.31 -16.71
C GLY A 107 -5.10 -30.04 -18.06
N LYS A 108 -5.65 -31.27 -18.11
CA LYS A 108 -5.66 -32.12 -19.31
C LYS A 108 -7.08 -32.43 -19.79
N SER A 109 -8.05 -32.43 -18.88
CA SER A 109 -9.46 -32.67 -19.19
C SER A 109 -10.39 -31.64 -18.56
N ASP A 110 -11.63 -31.61 -19.02
CA ASP A 110 -12.71 -30.79 -18.45
C ASP A 110 -13.45 -31.47 -17.28
N LYS A 111 -12.97 -32.64 -16.87
CA LYS A 111 -13.57 -33.45 -15.79
C LYS A 111 -12.75 -33.28 -14.51
N PRO A 112 -13.25 -32.56 -13.51
CA PRO A 112 -12.56 -32.44 -12.23
C PRO A 112 -12.69 -33.71 -11.39
N GLN A 113 -11.73 -33.90 -10.48
CA GLN A 113 -11.81 -34.81 -9.35
C GLN A 113 -12.30 -34.03 -8.11
N ASP A 114 -13.21 -34.61 -7.33
CA ASP A 114 -13.61 -34.04 -6.04
C ASP A 114 -12.50 -34.17 -4.99
N TYR A 115 -12.30 -33.11 -4.22
CA TYR A 115 -11.41 -33.11 -3.07
C TYR A 115 -12.20 -33.37 -1.78
N GLU A 116 -11.93 -34.52 -1.17
CA GLU A 116 -12.62 -35.01 0.03
C GLU A 116 -11.70 -35.00 1.28
N GLY A 117 -10.53 -34.38 1.18
CA GLY A 117 -9.54 -34.32 2.27
C GLY A 117 -9.84 -33.26 3.33
N GLY A 118 -8.97 -33.18 4.34
CA GLY A 118 -9.00 -32.16 5.38
C GLY A 118 -8.82 -30.74 4.81
N ARG A 119 -9.47 -29.75 5.42
CA ARG A 119 -9.43 -28.35 4.93
C ARG A 119 -8.37 -27.49 5.62
N ASP A 120 -7.43 -28.14 6.30
CA ASP A 120 -6.23 -27.55 6.86
C ASP A 120 -5.11 -27.43 5.80
N LEU A 121 -4.14 -26.54 6.05
CA LEU A 121 -3.05 -26.25 5.11
C LEU A 121 -2.22 -27.49 4.76
N GLU A 122 -2.01 -28.38 5.73
CA GLU A 122 -1.20 -29.59 5.55
C GLU A 122 -1.88 -30.56 4.59
N SER A 123 -3.15 -30.88 4.82
CA SER A 123 -3.97 -31.75 3.97
C SER A 123 -4.10 -31.22 2.54
N LEU A 124 -4.33 -29.91 2.38
CA LEU A 124 -4.45 -29.28 1.06
C LEU A 124 -3.11 -29.26 0.32
N SER A 125 -2.01 -28.93 1.02
CA SER A 125 -0.67 -28.90 0.44
C SER A 125 -0.17 -30.28 0.03
N ALA A 126 -0.45 -31.29 0.86
CA ALA A 126 -0.12 -32.69 0.57
C ALA A 126 -0.83 -33.17 -0.69
N PHE A 127 -2.11 -32.85 -0.85
CA PHE A 127 -2.88 -33.20 -2.04
C PHE A 127 -2.34 -32.55 -3.32
N ILE A 128 -2.04 -31.25 -3.28
CA ILE A 128 -1.43 -30.58 -4.44
C ILE A 128 -0.08 -31.20 -4.77
N THR A 129 0.73 -31.52 -3.75
CA THR A 129 2.01 -32.20 -3.94
C THR A 129 1.85 -33.57 -4.59
N GLU A 130 0.90 -34.37 -4.13
CA GLU A 130 0.58 -35.68 -4.69
C GLU A 130 0.18 -35.58 -6.17
N LYS A 131 -0.70 -34.63 -6.51
CA LYS A 131 -1.26 -34.52 -7.86
C LYS A 131 -0.34 -33.86 -8.87
N THR A 132 0.54 -32.96 -8.42
CA THR A 132 1.34 -32.11 -9.32
C THR A 132 2.85 -32.34 -9.18
N GLY A 133 3.31 -32.99 -8.12
CA GLY A 133 4.72 -33.09 -7.76
C GLY A 133 5.33 -31.78 -7.23
N VAL A 134 4.57 -30.67 -7.22
CA VAL A 134 5.02 -29.38 -6.70
C VAL A 134 4.96 -29.43 -5.17
N ARG A 135 6.11 -29.30 -4.51
CA ARG A 135 6.16 -29.27 -3.05
C ARG A 135 5.85 -27.85 -2.53
N PRO A 136 5.09 -27.72 -1.43
CA PRO A 136 4.87 -26.41 -0.80
C PRO A 136 6.20 -25.78 -0.42
N ARG A 137 6.33 -24.47 -0.61
CA ARG A 137 7.37 -23.68 0.05
C ARG A 137 6.70 -22.90 1.16
N GLY A 138 7.38 -22.71 2.29
CA GLY A 138 6.85 -21.87 3.36
C GLY A 138 6.35 -20.55 2.77
N VAL A 139 5.17 -20.11 3.25
CA VAL A 139 4.50 -18.88 2.83
C VAL A 139 5.56 -17.84 2.54
N MET A 140 5.67 -17.44 1.27
CA MET A 140 6.63 -16.43 0.86
C MET A 140 6.10 -15.10 1.40
N LYS A 141 6.32 -14.86 2.70
CA LYS A 141 5.97 -13.60 3.34
C LYS A 141 6.67 -12.52 2.53
N GLU A 142 5.94 -11.47 2.17
CA GLU A 142 6.58 -10.29 1.60
C GLU A 142 7.78 -9.94 2.49
N PRO A 143 8.94 -9.60 1.90
CA PRO A 143 10.09 -9.21 2.69
C PRO A 143 9.67 -8.07 3.62
N SER A 144 9.93 -8.23 4.91
CA SER A 144 9.69 -7.17 5.87
C SER A 144 10.65 -6.03 5.58
N TYR A 145 10.12 -4.84 5.40
CA TYR A 145 10.91 -3.60 5.33
C TYR A 145 11.19 -3.03 6.72
N VAL A 146 10.64 -3.66 7.79
CA VAL A 146 10.91 -3.27 9.17
C VAL A 146 12.31 -3.75 9.55
N GLN A 147 13.16 -2.81 9.93
CA GLN A 147 14.51 -3.14 10.36
C GLN A 147 14.51 -3.66 11.80
N MET A 148 15.02 -4.88 12.02
CA MET A 148 15.27 -5.41 13.36
C MET A 148 16.55 -4.80 13.92
N LEU A 149 16.41 -4.04 15.01
CA LEU A 149 17.55 -3.50 15.75
C LEU A 149 17.82 -4.36 16.99
N THR A 150 19.11 -4.44 17.31
CA THR A 150 19.70 -5.24 18.41
C THR A 150 20.74 -4.36 19.11
N ASP A 151 21.29 -4.82 20.23
CA ASP A 151 22.40 -4.17 20.93
C ASP A 151 23.59 -3.86 20.02
N SER A 152 23.81 -4.66 18.97
CA SER A 152 24.93 -4.48 18.04
C SER A 152 24.66 -3.53 16.86
N THR A 153 23.39 -3.21 16.59
CA THR A 153 22.95 -2.47 15.39
C THR A 153 22.21 -1.18 15.71
N PHE A 154 21.55 -1.08 16.87
CA PHE A 154 20.74 0.07 17.24
C PHE A 154 21.51 1.38 17.14
N ASP A 155 22.66 1.43 17.80
CA ASP A 155 23.51 2.61 17.92
C ASP A 155 24.19 3.04 16.61
N LYS A 156 24.19 2.16 15.61
CA LYS A 156 24.71 2.42 14.26
C LYS A 156 23.64 2.98 13.34
N GLU A 157 22.38 2.64 13.58
CA GLU A 157 21.26 3.12 12.76
C GLU A 157 20.85 4.54 13.17
N ILE A 158 20.87 4.86 14.47
CA ILE A 158 20.50 6.19 14.99
C ILE A 158 21.66 7.18 14.95
N GLY A 159 21.34 8.48 14.90
CA GLY A 159 22.33 9.57 14.89
C GLY A 159 23.09 9.76 13.57
N GLY A 160 22.82 8.92 12.57
CA GLY A 160 23.38 9.04 11.22
C GLY A 160 22.63 10.02 10.34
N ASP A 161 22.59 9.73 9.04
CA ASP A 161 21.96 10.55 8.01
C ASP A 161 20.47 10.21 7.77
N LYS A 162 19.86 9.42 8.65
CA LYS A 162 18.46 9.00 8.57
C LYS A 162 17.68 9.33 9.84
N HIS A 163 16.39 9.59 9.66
CA HIS A 163 15.38 9.56 10.71
C HIS A 163 14.99 8.11 11.00
N VAL A 164 14.95 7.70 12.27
CA VAL A 164 14.63 6.31 12.65
C VAL A 164 13.44 6.31 13.60
N LEU A 165 12.34 5.69 13.19
CA LEU A 165 11.19 5.44 14.06
C LEU A 165 11.27 4.01 14.59
N VAL A 166 11.37 3.83 15.90
CA VAL A 166 11.59 2.53 16.54
C VAL A 166 10.40 2.15 17.41
N ALA A 167 9.84 0.97 17.17
CA ALA A 167 8.92 0.30 18.09
C ALA A 167 9.67 -0.70 18.98
N PHE A 168 9.64 -0.46 20.28
CA PHE A 168 10.12 -1.39 21.31
C PHE A 168 8.98 -2.31 21.72
N THR A 169 9.17 -3.62 21.52
CA THR A 169 8.10 -4.63 21.56
C THR A 169 8.52 -5.88 22.33
N ALA A 170 7.57 -6.76 22.61
CA ALA A 170 7.83 -8.09 23.16
C ALA A 170 6.89 -9.14 22.51
N PRO A 171 7.29 -10.42 22.38
CA PRO A 171 6.50 -11.43 21.64
C PRO A 171 5.17 -11.79 22.30
N TRP A 172 5.08 -11.71 23.63
CA TRP A 172 3.86 -12.00 24.40
C TRP A 172 2.88 -10.82 24.46
N CYS A 173 3.30 -9.62 24.06
CA CYS A 173 2.51 -8.40 24.15
C CYS A 173 1.36 -8.37 23.11
N GLY A 174 0.12 -8.47 23.57
CA GLY A 174 -1.08 -8.44 22.70
C GLY A 174 -1.22 -7.16 21.88
N HIS A 175 -0.96 -5.99 22.49
CA HIS A 175 -0.99 -4.70 21.76
C HIS A 175 0.12 -4.59 20.71
N CYS A 176 1.26 -5.25 20.91
CA CYS A 176 2.35 -5.28 19.95
C CYS A 176 1.97 -6.12 18.73
N LYS A 177 1.22 -7.21 18.93
CA LYS A 177 0.64 -8.01 17.84
C LYS A 177 -0.37 -7.23 17.01
N GLN A 178 -1.14 -6.33 17.63
CA GLN A 178 -2.06 -5.42 16.92
C GLN A 178 -1.31 -4.34 16.13
N LEU A 179 -0.20 -3.82 16.67
CA LEU A 179 0.63 -2.82 15.99
C LEU A 179 1.43 -3.43 14.81
N ALA A 180 1.84 -4.70 14.91
CA ALA A 180 2.69 -5.37 13.93
C ALA A 180 2.24 -5.19 12.46
N PRO A 181 0.99 -5.48 12.05
CA PRO A 181 0.57 -5.29 10.66
C PRO A 181 0.63 -3.82 10.21
N ILE A 182 0.31 -2.88 11.10
CA ILE A 182 0.41 -1.44 10.82
C ILE A 182 1.87 -1.05 10.62
N TRP A 183 2.78 -1.58 11.45
CA TRP A 183 4.21 -1.32 11.36
C TRP A 183 4.84 -1.85 10.07
N GLU A 184 4.43 -3.04 9.62
CA GLU A 184 4.86 -3.60 8.34
C GLU A 184 4.35 -2.76 7.15
N SER A 185 3.08 -2.34 7.18
CA SER A 185 2.52 -1.43 6.16
C SER A 185 3.25 -0.10 6.14
N LEU A 186 3.53 0.47 7.32
CA LEU A 186 4.26 1.73 7.44
C LEU A 186 5.67 1.62 6.85
N ALA A 187 6.40 0.54 7.13
CA ALA A 187 7.72 0.33 6.55
C ALA A 187 7.67 0.22 5.01
N LYS A 188 6.61 -0.37 4.47
CA LYS A 188 6.37 -0.44 3.02
C LYS A 188 6.04 0.94 2.43
N ASP A 189 5.23 1.74 3.12
CA ASP A 189 4.82 3.07 2.67
C ASP A 189 6.02 4.03 2.55
N PHE A 190 7.00 3.90 3.44
CA PHE A 190 8.20 4.74 3.50
C PHE A 190 9.45 4.10 2.86
N VAL A 191 9.34 2.93 2.20
CA VAL A 191 10.50 2.23 1.61
C VAL A 191 11.24 3.07 0.55
N ARG A 192 10.56 4.06 -0.04
CA ARG A 192 11.13 4.96 -1.07
C ARG A 192 11.71 6.24 -0.48
N ASP A 193 11.58 6.47 0.82
CA ASP A 193 12.14 7.61 1.53
C ASP A 193 13.46 7.17 2.18
N SER A 194 14.56 7.30 1.44
CA SER A 194 15.86 6.70 1.80
C SER A 194 16.45 7.22 3.13
N ASP A 195 15.98 8.37 3.60
CA ASP A 195 16.37 8.99 4.86
C ASP A 195 15.41 8.63 6.01
N ILE A 196 14.49 7.69 5.84
CA ILE A 196 13.57 7.23 6.87
C ILE A 196 13.70 5.72 7.07
N VAL A 197 13.81 5.31 8.32
CA VAL A 197 13.87 3.91 8.73
C VAL A 197 12.74 3.61 9.69
N ILE A 198 11.94 2.61 9.36
CA ILE A 198 10.96 2.03 10.26
C ILE A 198 11.57 0.77 10.87
N ALA A 199 11.79 0.80 12.18
CA ALA A 199 12.53 -0.22 12.90
C ALA A 199 11.75 -0.78 14.09
N LYS A 200 12.14 -1.97 14.56
CA LYS A 200 11.66 -2.52 15.83
C LYS A 200 12.78 -3.19 16.61
N VAL A 201 12.62 -3.19 17.93
CA VAL A 201 13.45 -3.91 18.90
C VAL A 201 12.56 -4.91 19.63
N ASP A 202 12.99 -6.16 19.69
CA ASP A 202 12.41 -7.15 20.60
C ASP A 202 13.14 -7.04 21.95
N CYS A 203 12.50 -6.44 22.94
CA CYS A 203 13.10 -6.15 24.23
C CYS A 203 13.29 -7.40 25.11
N ASP A 204 12.66 -8.52 24.78
CA ASP A 204 12.84 -9.78 25.51
C ASP A 204 14.00 -10.61 24.94
N ALA A 205 14.43 -10.32 23.70
CA ALA A 205 15.54 -11.01 23.08
C ALA A 205 16.85 -10.72 23.80
N GLU A 206 17.66 -11.76 24.08
CA GLU A 206 18.93 -11.63 24.82
C GLU A 206 19.89 -10.62 24.20
N ASN A 207 19.84 -10.46 22.88
CA ASN A 207 20.69 -9.54 22.12
C ASN A 207 20.14 -8.11 22.01
N SER A 208 19.11 -7.76 22.79
CA SER A 208 18.46 -6.44 22.75
C SER A 208 18.17 -5.88 24.15
N LYS A 209 18.53 -6.60 25.22
CA LYS A 209 18.22 -6.21 26.60
C LYS A 209 18.98 -4.96 27.03
N SER A 210 20.22 -4.76 26.56
CA SER A 210 20.99 -3.54 26.88
C SER A 210 20.29 -2.33 26.27
N THR A 211 19.93 -2.42 25.00
CA THR A 211 19.20 -1.38 24.27
C THR A 211 17.88 -1.04 24.97
N ALA A 212 17.07 -2.04 25.34
CA ALA A 212 15.81 -1.81 26.02
C ALA A 212 15.98 -1.07 27.35
N LYS A 213 17.03 -1.42 28.12
CA LYS A 213 17.35 -0.77 29.40
C LYS A 213 17.88 0.65 29.20
N GLU A 214 18.82 0.86 28.28
CA GLU A 214 19.40 2.18 27.97
C GLU A 214 18.36 3.14 27.40
N GLN A 215 17.33 2.60 26.75
CA GLN A 215 16.19 3.35 26.25
C GLN A 215 15.06 3.46 27.28
N ASP A 216 15.28 3.12 28.54
CA ASP A 216 14.30 3.26 29.63
C ASP A 216 12.92 2.68 29.28
N VAL A 217 12.88 1.55 28.56
CA VAL A 217 11.63 0.93 28.12
C VAL A 217 10.98 0.22 29.31
N THR A 218 9.86 0.75 29.77
CA THR A 218 9.12 0.23 30.94
C THR A 218 7.78 -0.41 30.58
N GLY A 219 7.37 -0.35 29.32
CA GLY A 219 6.12 -0.92 28.83
C GLY A 219 6.10 -1.10 27.32
N TYR A 220 5.13 -1.88 26.84
CA TYR A 220 5.06 -2.26 25.42
C TYR A 220 3.68 -2.02 24.79
N PRO A 221 3.62 -1.67 23.50
CA PRO A 221 4.73 -1.13 22.72
C PRO A 221 5.12 0.27 23.21
N THR A 222 6.41 0.58 23.21
CA THR A 222 6.92 1.96 23.35
C THR A 222 7.46 2.40 22.00
N ILE A 223 7.07 3.57 21.51
CA ILE A 223 7.54 4.08 20.21
C ILE A 223 8.38 5.33 20.45
N LYS A 224 9.55 5.38 19.81
CA LYS A 224 10.45 6.53 19.87
C LYS A 224 10.91 6.93 18.47
N PHE A 225 11.08 8.22 18.25
CA PHE A 225 11.61 8.78 17.02
C PHE A 225 12.99 9.37 17.25
N PHE A 226 13.96 8.97 16.45
CA PHE A 226 15.33 9.48 16.47
C PHE A 226 15.52 10.35 15.23
N PRO A 227 15.63 11.69 15.40
CA PRO A 227 15.87 12.58 14.28
C PRO A 227 17.25 12.31 13.64
N LYS A 228 17.35 12.52 12.33
CA LYS A 228 18.62 12.56 11.61
C LYS A 228 19.64 13.43 12.33
N GLY A 229 20.86 12.91 12.49
CA GLY A 229 21.95 13.58 13.19
C GLY A 229 21.83 13.60 14.71
N SER A 230 20.80 12.97 15.29
CA SER A 230 20.61 12.89 16.75
C SER A 230 20.42 11.46 17.24
N LYS A 231 21.06 11.15 18.37
CA LYS A 231 20.78 9.93 19.15
C LYS A 231 19.75 10.16 20.26
N GLU A 232 19.34 11.41 20.47
CA GLU A 232 18.35 11.76 21.47
C GLU A 232 16.94 11.47 20.93
N PRO A 233 16.15 10.59 21.58
CA PRO A 233 14.83 10.26 21.11
C PRO A 233 13.80 11.33 21.46
N LEU A 234 12.86 11.54 20.54
CA LEU A 234 11.59 12.17 20.80
C LEU A 234 10.54 11.08 21.11
N PRO A 235 9.76 11.20 22.20
CA PRO A 235 8.70 10.25 22.48
C PRO A 235 7.58 10.38 21.45
N TYR A 236 7.03 9.25 21.01
CA TYR A 236 5.79 9.22 20.24
C TYR A 236 4.61 8.98 21.18
N GLN A 237 3.66 9.92 21.20
CA GLN A 237 2.53 9.90 22.14
C GLN A 237 1.15 9.93 21.44
N GLU A 238 1.12 9.93 20.11
CA GLU A 238 -0.11 9.94 19.32
C GLU A 238 -0.75 8.55 19.25
N GLY A 239 -1.87 8.42 18.51
CA GLY A 239 -2.54 7.12 18.33
C GLY A 239 -1.71 6.12 17.53
N ARG A 240 -2.04 4.83 17.64
CA ARG A 240 -1.29 3.74 16.98
C ARG A 240 -1.92 3.26 15.66
N ASN A 241 -2.84 4.03 15.11
CA ASN A 241 -3.37 3.81 13.76
C ASN A 241 -2.37 4.34 12.70
N ALA A 242 -2.58 3.99 11.44
CA ALA A 242 -1.66 4.35 10.36
C ALA A 242 -1.63 5.86 10.13
N GLU A 243 -2.79 6.52 10.22
CA GLU A 243 -2.98 7.94 9.95
C GLU A 243 -2.16 8.81 10.90
N ASP A 244 -2.23 8.53 12.21
CA ASP A 244 -1.52 9.28 13.24
C ASP A 244 0.01 9.11 13.11
N ILE A 245 0.48 7.89 12.82
CA ILE A 245 1.91 7.62 12.68
C ILE A 245 2.47 8.29 11.43
N VAL A 246 1.73 8.22 10.31
CA VAL A 246 2.10 8.91 9.07
C VAL A 246 2.13 10.42 9.29
N ALA A 247 1.10 11.00 9.90
CA ALA A 247 1.04 12.44 10.18
C ALA A 247 2.19 12.91 11.08
N PHE A 248 2.53 12.12 12.10
CA PHE A 248 3.70 12.38 12.93
C PHE A 248 4.99 12.39 12.11
N LEU A 249 5.22 11.36 11.28
CA LEU A 249 6.42 11.30 10.44
C LEU A 249 6.49 12.50 9.49
N GLN A 250 5.40 12.84 8.79
CA GLN A 250 5.33 14.04 7.95
C GLN A 250 5.76 15.29 8.72
N SER A 251 5.24 15.47 9.95
CA SER A 251 5.55 16.64 10.79
C SER A 251 7.02 16.73 11.20
N LYS A 252 7.72 15.60 11.31
CA LYS A 252 9.12 15.53 11.77
C LYS A 252 10.15 15.53 10.65
N THR A 253 9.76 15.08 9.47
CA THR A 253 10.69 14.80 8.36
C THR A 253 10.39 15.65 7.13
N GLY A 254 9.21 16.27 7.04
CA GLY A 254 8.80 17.06 5.88
C GLY A 254 8.43 16.22 4.65
N THR A 255 8.45 14.88 4.75
CA THR A 255 7.85 14.05 3.68
C THR A 255 6.35 14.28 3.64
N HIS A 256 5.79 14.07 2.45
CA HIS A 256 4.38 14.18 2.16
C HIS A 256 3.76 12.81 1.86
N ARG A 257 4.35 11.73 2.38
CA ARG A 257 3.79 10.37 2.24
C ARG A 257 2.45 10.25 2.91
N THR A 258 1.46 9.68 2.25
CA THR A 258 0.16 9.34 2.85
C THR A 258 0.11 7.85 3.20
N VAL A 259 -0.92 7.44 3.95
CA VAL A 259 -1.25 6.02 4.12
C VAL A 259 -1.34 5.34 2.75
N GLY A 260 -0.72 4.18 2.60
CA GLY A 260 -0.59 3.45 1.33
C GLY A 260 0.62 3.88 0.47
N GLY A 261 1.49 4.74 1.00
CA GLY A 261 2.77 5.09 0.38
C GLY A 261 2.67 6.09 -0.78
N GLY A 262 1.48 6.64 -1.04
CA GLY A 262 1.27 7.72 -2.00
C GLY A 262 1.84 9.05 -1.52
N LEU A 263 1.73 10.10 -2.34
CA LEU A 263 2.13 11.46 -2.00
C LEU A 263 0.92 12.38 -1.89
N GLY A 264 0.91 13.22 -0.86
CA GLY A 264 -0.10 14.25 -0.63
C GLY A 264 0.02 15.43 -1.59
N ASP A 265 -0.91 16.37 -1.47
CA ASP A 265 -1.06 17.56 -2.31
C ASP A 265 0.10 18.58 -2.20
N LYS A 266 0.83 18.56 -1.09
CA LYS A 266 2.00 19.41 -0.86
C LYS A 266 3.31 18.83 -1.40
N ALA A 267 3.32 17.57 -1.84
CA ALA A 267 4.53 16.94 -2.34
C ALA A 267 5.10 17.67 -3.55
N GLY A 268 6.41 17.95 -3.51
CA GLY A 268 7.15 18.67 -4.54
C GLY A 268 7.04 20.19 -4.50
N ILE A 269 6.21 20.76 -3.62
CA ILE A 269 6.12 22.21 -3.46
C ILE A 269 7.37 22.72 -2.77
N VAL A 270 8.06 23.67 -3.40
CA VAL A 270 9.23 24.34 -2.84
C VAL A 270 8.79 25.73 -2.35
N ASP A 271 8.56 25.89 -1.04
CA ASP A 271 7.92 27.09 -0.45
C ASP A 271 8.49 28.43 -0.93
N ALA A 272 9.82 28.54 -1.00
CA ALA A 272 10.49 29.76 -1.44
C ALA A 272 10.19 30.10 -2.92
N LEU A 273 10.07 29.08 -3.78
CA LEU A 273 9.72 29.27 -5.19
C LEU A 273 8.20 29.42 -5.35
N ASN A 274 7.40 28.69 -4.57
CA ASN A 274 5.95 28.75 -4.62
C ASN A 274 5.43 30.13 -4.21
N SER A 275 6.10 30.78 -3.25
CA SER A 275 5.79 32.16 -2.84
C SER A 275 5.90 33.14 -4.01
N LEU A 276 6.90 32.97 -4.91
CA LEU A 276 7.04 33.77 -6.13
C LEU A 276 5.91 33.49 -7.13
N VAL A 277 5.52 32.22 -7.26
CA VAL A 277 4.40 31.80 -8.11
C VAL A 277 3.10 32.49 -7.66
N ILE A 278 2.79 32.40 -6.36
CA ILE A 278 1.62 33.04 -5.74
C ILE A 278 1.64 34.57 -5.96
N GLU A 279 2.81 35.21 -5.88
CA GLU A 279 2.93 36.65 -6.06
C GLU A 279 2.68 37.11 -7.51
N HIS A 280 3.23 36.39 -8.50
CA HIS A 280 3.34 36.90 -9.88
C HIS A 280 2.36 36.27 -10.87
N VAL A 281 1.89 35.04 -10.64
CA VAL A 281 0.93 34.38 -11.55
C VAL A 281 -0.38 35.15 -11.65
N PRO A 282 -1.03 35.59 -10.55
CA PRO A 282 -2.27 36.37 -10.64
C PRO A 282 -2.09 37.70 -11.36
N LYS A 283 -0.88 38.28 -11.30
CA LYS A 283 -0.52 39.55 -11.97
C LYS A 283 -0.10 39.35 -13.44
N LYS A 284 -0.09 38.11 -13.94
CA LYS A 284 0.43 37.72 -15.26
C LYS A 284 1.86 38.21 -15.54
N ASN A 285 2.67 38.39 -14.49
CA ASN A 285 4.03 38.92 -14.65
C ASN A 285 5.06 37.80 -14.91
N PHE A 286 4.85 37.04 -15.99
CA PHE A 286 5.58 35.80 -16.24
C PHE A 286 7.07 36.02 -16.53
N ALA A 287 7.43 37.13 -17.19
CA ALA A 287 8.82 37.47 -17.45
C ALA A 287 9.59 37.74 -16.15
N LYS A 288 9.00 38.50 -15.22
CA LYS A 288 9.60 38.77 -13.91
C LYS A 288 9.65 37.50 -13.05
N LEU A 289 8.56 36.72 -13.04
CA LEU A 289 8.50 35.44 -12.35
C LEU A 289 9.62 34.50 -12.76
N ALA A 290 9.84 34.33 -14.07
CA ALA A 290 10.89 33.45 -14.58
C ALA A 290 12.30 33.90 -14.14
N LEU A 291 12.58 35.20 -14.16
CA LEU A 291 13.86 35.74 -13.70
C LEU A 291 14.09 35.53 -12.20
N GLU A 292 13.06 35.78 -11.37
CA GLU A 292 13.16 35.61 -9.91
C GLU A 292 13.27 34.14 -9.51
N VAL A 293 12.48 33.26 -10.11
CA VAL A 293 12.56 31.81 -9.89
C VAL A 293 13.93 31.28 -10.32
N GLN A 294 14.45 31.68 -11.48
CA GLN A 294 15.78 31.28 -11.94
C GLN A 294 16.88 31.75 -10.99
N LYS A 295 16.77 32.94 -10.41
CA LYS A 295 17.73 33.46 -9.43
C LYS A 295 17.66 32.67 -8.11
N SER A 296 16.46 32.48 -7.56
CA SER A 296 16.25 31.80 -6.29
C SER A 296 16.60 30.31 -6.35
N ALA A 297 16.28 29.63 -7.45
CA ALA A 297 16.54 28.20 -7.63
C ALA A 297 18.04 27.83 -7.58
N LYS A 298 18.96 28.76 -7.86
CA LYS A 298 20.42 28.50 -7.80
C LYS A 298 20.92 28.16 -6.39
N ASN A 299 20.22 28.64 -5.36
CA ASN A 299 20.61 28.48 -3.96
C ASN A 299 19.73 27.46 -3.21
N ILE A 300 18.85 26.75 -3.93
CA ILE A 300 17.92 25.78 -3.34
C ILE A 300 18.37 24.39 -3.72
N GLN A 301 18.70 23.59 -2.70
CA GLN A 301 19.03 22.18 -2.87
C GLN A 301 17.76 21.32 -2.79
N ASP A 302 16.90 21.43 -3.81
CA ASP A 302 15.69 20.64 -3.95
C ASP A 302 15.57 20.09 -5.38
N GLN A 303 15.16 18.82 -5.51
CA GLN A 303 15.06 18.12 -6.79
C GLN A 303 14.08 18.79 -7.78
N TYR A 304 13.07 19.51 -7.28
CA TYR A 304 12.05 20.16 -8.09
C TYR A 304 12.34 21.63 -8.39
N ALA A 305 13.39 22.23 -7.82
CA ALA A 305 13.75 23.63 -8.08
C ALA A 305 13.93 23.91 -9.58
N GLN A 306 14.59 23.00 -10.31
CA GLN A 306 14.76 23.12 -11.77
C GLN A 306 13.46 22.92 -12.56
N TYR A 307 12.49 22.20 -11.99
CA TYR A 307 11.18 22.06 -12.60
C TYR A 307 10.40 23.38 -12.57
N TYR A 308 10.46 24.14 -11.47
CA TYR A 308 9.92 25.50 -11.40
C TYR A 308 10.53 26.43 -12.47
N VAL A 309 11.86 26.39 -12.65
CA VAL A 309 12.55 27.16 -13.72
C VAL A 309 11.98 26.78 -15.10
N LYS A 310 11.89 25.49 -15.40
CA LYS A 310 11.34 25.00 -16.67
C LYS A 310 9.89 25.46 -16.90
N VAL A 311 9.04 25.35 -15.87
CA VAL A 311 7.63 25.73 -15.97
C VAL A 311 7.49 27.22 -16.22
N THR A 312 8.19 28.07 -15.46
CA THR A 312 8.13 29.53 -15.62
C THR A 312 8.67 30.00 -16.98
N GLU A 313 9.75 29.41 -17.50
CA GLU A 313 10.27 29.69 -18.84
C GLU A 313 9.28 29.33 -19.95
N LYS A 314 8.56 28.21 -19.81
CA LYS A 314 7.56 27.77 -20.78
C LYS A 314 6.29 28.61 -20.70
N LEU A 315 5.86 28.96 -19.49
CA LEU A 315 4.70 29.82 -19.24
C LEU A 315 4.91 31.21 -19.86
N GLY A 316 6.11 31.80 -19.74
CA GLY A 316 6.44 33.08 -20.38
C GLY A 316 6.42 33.05 -21.91
N LYS A 317 6.42 31.87 -22.54
CA LYS A 317 6.33 31.68 -24.00
C LYS A 317 4.93 31.27 -24.46
N ASN A 318 4.16 30.61 -23.61
CA ASN A 318 2.83 30.10 -23.90
C ASN A 318 2.00 30.05 -22.60
N GLU A 319 1.03 30.97 -22.46
CA GLU A 319 0.15 31.03 -21.28
C GLU A 319 -0.65 29.71 -21.08
N GLY A 320 -0.98 29.00 -22.16
CA GLY A 320 -1.71 27.73 -22.11
C GLY A 320 -0.85 26.50 -21.76
N TYR A 321 0.46 26.68 -21.56
CA TYR A 321 1.38 25.57 -21.30
C TYR A 321 1.01 24.80 -20.03
N VAL A 322 0.74 25.50 -18.92
CA VAL A 322 0.47 24.87 -17.61
C VAL A 322 -0.77 23.99 -17.67
N ALA A 323 -1.87 24.49 -18.23
CA ALA A 323 -3.10 23.71 -18.39
C ALA A 323 -2.89 22.47 -19.28
N THR A 324 -2.19 22.64 -20.42
CA THR A 324 -1.89 21.54 -21.34
C THR A 324 -1.03 20.46 -20.68
N GLU A 325 0.00 20.88 -19.93
CA GLU A 325 0.90 19.96 -19.25
C GLU A 325 0.22 19.26 -18.07
N SER A 326 -0.61 19.98 -17.29
CA SER A 326 -1.42 19.39 -16.21
C SER A 326 -2.31 18.26 -16.74
N ALA A 327 -3.08 18.53 -17.80
CA ALA A 327 -3.93 17.53 -18.44
C ALA A 327 -3.15 16.35 -19.03
N ARG A 328 -1.90 16.58 -19.48
CA ARG A 328 -1.02 15.51 -19.94
C ARG A 328 -0.56 14.62 -18.79
N LEU A 329 -0.14 15.20 -17.67
CA LEU A 329 0.29 14.44 -16.48
C LEU A 329 -0.87 13.65 -15.87
N LYS A 330 -2.06 14.25 -15.77
CA LYS A 330 -3.28 13.59 -15.30
C LYS A 330 -3.58 12.31 -16.11
N ARG A 331 -3.62 12.41 -17.45
CA ARG A 331 -3.85 11.24 -18.33
C ARG A 331 -2.80 10.14 -18.18
N ILE A 332 -1.54 10.52 -17.88
CA ILE A 332 -0.47 9.54 -17.66
C ILE A 332 -0.66 8.81 -16.34
N LEU A 333 -1.03 9.54 -15.28
CA LEU A 333 -1.30 8.95 -13.96
C LEU A 333 -2.54 8.03 -14.01
N GLU A 334 -3.61 8.46 -14.68
CA GLU A 334 -4.85 7.67 -14.86
C GLU A 334 -4.62 6.37 -15.65
N LYS A 335 -3.72 6.39 -16.64
CA LYS A 335 -3.40 5.18 -17.42
C LYS A 335 -2.74 4.08 -16.57
N GLY A 336 -2.08 4.44 -15.47
CA GLY A 336 -1.37 3.51 -14.59
C GLY A 336 -0.20 2.78 -15.26
N GLY A 337 0.29 1.71 -14.62
CA GLY A 337 1.37 0.88 -15.13
C GLY A 337 2.77 1.51 -15.07
N LEU A 338 2.93 2.57 -14.28
CA LEU A 338 4.20 3.24 -14.05
C LEU A 338 4.93 2.66 -12.83
N ALA A 339 6.27 2.72 -12.85
CA ALA A 339 7.06 2.43 -11.67
C ALA A 339 6.70 3.41 -10.52
N PRO A 340 6.70 2.98 -9.24
CA PRO A 340 6.31 3.83 -8.11
C PRO A 340 7.10 5.13 -8.01
N GLU A 341 8.40 5.10 -8.29
CA GLU A 341 9.26 6.29 -8.29
C GLU A 341 8.83 7.27 -9.38
N LYS A 342 8.35 6.75 -10.51
CA LYS A 342 7.84 7.58 -11.59
C LYS A 342 6.48 8.18 -11.25
N VAL A 343 5.64 7.45 -10.52
CA VAL A 343 4.37 7.98 -9.99
C VAL A 343 4.66 9.13 -9.03
N ASP A 344 5.58 8.95 -8.08
CA ASP A 344 5.97 9.99 -7.12
C ASP A 344 6.46 11.28 -7.80
N ASP A 345 7.33 11.15 -8.81
CA ASP A 345 7.83 12.28 -9.62
C ASP A 345 6.70 13.00 -10.35
N LEU A 346 5.77 12.27 -10.95
CA LEU A 346 4.66 12.85 -11.72
C LEU A 346 3.62 13.49 -10.82
N VAL A 347 3.30 12.90 -9.66
CA VAL A 347 2.41 13.48 -8.65
C VAL A 347 3.00 14.79 -8.14
N SER A 348 4.28 14.79 -7.77
CA SER A 348 4.97 15.99 -7.29
C SER A 348 4.97 17.11 -8.35
N ARG A 349 5.27 16.78 -9.62
CA ARG A 349 5.17 17.74 -10.73
C ARG A 349 3.75 18.23 -10.97
N SER A 350 2.75 17.38 -10.82
CA SER A 350 1.34 17.74 -10.94
C SER A 350 0.93 18.72 -9.85
N ASN A 351 1.36 18.49 -8.60
CA ASN A 351 1.12 19.40 -7.48
C ASN A 351 1.76 20.77 -7.71
N ILE A 352 2.99 20.80 -8.23
CA ILE A 352 3.67 22.06 -8.61
C ILE A 352 2.88 22.80 -9.69
N LEU A 353 2.47 22.12 -10.78
CA LEU A 353 1.72 22.77 -11.86
C LEU A 353 0.40 23.35 -11.37
N ARG A 354 -0.28 22.70 -10.41
CA ARG A 354 -1.52 23.19 -9.81
C ARG A 354 -1.35 24.58 -9.19
N GLN A 355 -0.16 24.90 -8.68
CA GLN A 355 0.14 26.22 -8.10
C GLN A 355 0.16 27.36 -9.14
N PHE A 356 0.31 27.03 -10.42
CA PHE A 356 0.31 28.00 -11.52
C PHE A 356 -1.07 28.20 -12.16
N LEU A 357 -2.08 27.43 -11.75
CA LEU A 357 -3.45 27.57 -12.24
C LEU A 357 -4.22 28.55 -11.36
N SER A 358 -5.07 29.39 -11.95
CA SER A 358 -5.99 30.25 -11.18
C SER A 358 -7.17 29.42 -10.65
N GLU A 359 -7.86 29.91 -9.61
CA GLU A 359 -9.05 29.25 -9.03
C GLU A 359 -10.15 28.95 -10.07
N ASP A 360 -10.27 29.77 -11.12
CA ASP A 360 -11.25 29.57 -12.21
C ASP A 360 -10.97 28.31 -13.05
N THR A 361 -9.70 27.90 -13.18
CA THR A 361 -9.30 26.69 -13.90
C THR A 361 -9.45 25.40 -13.07
N VAL A 362 -9.48 25.51 -11.74
CA VAL A 362 -9.59 24.35 -10.83
C VAL A 362 -11.03 23.82 -10.77
N LYS A 363 -12.04 24.69 -11.01
CA LYS A 363 -13.47 24.31 -11.02
C LYS A 363 -13.92 23.50 -12.23
N GLU A 364 -13.16 23.50 -13.32
CA GLU A 364 -13.45 22.63 -14.48
C GLU A 364 -12.85 21.22 -14.34
N GLU A 365 -12.04 20.97 -13.30
CA GLU A 365 -11.37 19.68 -13.06
C GLU A 365 -11.92 18.87 -11.87
N LEU A 366 -12.82 19.45 -11.05
CA LEU A 366 -13.64 18.77 -10.03
C LEU A 366 -15.00 18.40 -10.63
#